data_AF-A0A3B3SAA5-F1
#
_entry.id   AF-A0A3B3SAA5-F1
#
_cell.length_a   1.000
_cell.length_b   1.000
_cell.length_c   1.000
_cell.angle_alpha   90.00
_cell.angle_beta   90.00
_cell.angle_gamma   90.00
#
_symmetry.space_group_name_H-M   'P 1'
#
loop_
_entity.id
_entity.type
_entity.pdbx_description
1 polymer ?
#
loop_
_entity_poly.entity_id
_entity_poly.type
_entity_poly.pdbx_seq_one_letter_code
_entity_poly.pdbx_strand_id
1 'polypeptide(L)'
;MSAYRVLPTLALALTVLMTCDANVTLSAPAAVSLVENTSQNISFEASSAVNYTVVLHFNVTYSSRNVTSIILLPEEVLLPAGAQSSSFEVHAEKVGQVTAYLCSDSSDLRGFTARIRFLVIRSRILEIINQVIGWIYFLAWSISFYPQVYENWKRKSVVGLNFDFLALNLTGFIAYSVFNVGLFWVPYMKRGGQKVSKVAIVLLVIGWSFALVTLFLALAGTITWLEYLYYFSYIKLGVTLVKYIPQAYMNYQRKSTEGWSIGNVLLDFTGGTFSLLQMFLQSYNNDEWRLIFGDPTKFGLGVFSIFFDVVFMVQHYCLYRKQEYQLLD
;
A
#
# COMPACT_ATOMS: atom_id res chain seq x y z
N MET A 1 34.82 27.29 8.58
CA MET A 1 33.49 27.82 8.18
C MET A 1 33.27 27.40 6.74
N SER A 2 32.10 26.85 6.41
CA SER A 2 31.70 26.23 5.12
C SER A 2 31.80 24.71 5.09
N ALA A 3 30.66 24.07 5.36
CA ALA A 3 30.41 22.64 5.17
C ALA A 3 28.94 22.47 4.79
N TYR A 4 28.56 22.80 3.54
CA TYR A 4 27.31 22.38 2.92
C TYR A 4 27.46 22.40 1.40
N ARG A 5 27.64 21.21 0.80
CA ARG A 5 27.22 20.82 -0.56
C ARG A 5 27.95 19.53 -0.97
N VAL A 6 27.41 18.38 -0.60
CA VAL A 6 27.50 17.15 -1.41
C VAL A 6 26.24 16.33 -1.13
N LEU A 7 25.25 16.42 -2.02
CA LEU A 7 24.28 15.34 -2.23
C LEU A 7 24.94 14.37 -3.21
N PRO A 8 25.00 13.05 -2.96
CA PRO A 8 25.33 12.10 -4.01
C PRO A 8 24.05 11.82 -4.81
N THR A 9 23.94 12.50 -5.95
CA THR A 9 23.28 11.96 -7.14
C THR A 9 24.14 10.80 -7.64
N LEU A 10 23.68 9.55 -7.51
CA LEU A 10 23.84 8.47 -8.50
C LEU A 10 23.37 7.14 -7.91
N ALA A 11 22.34 6.54 -8.51
CA ALA A 11 22.26 5.11 -8.78
C ALA A 11 21.09 4.84 -9.76
N LEU A 12 21.19 5.43 -10.95
CA LEU A 12 20.56 4.85 -12.13
C LEU A 12 21.68 4.61 -13.15
N ALA A 13 22.66 3.79 -12.75
CA ALA A 13 23.55 3.15 -13.69
C ALA A 13 22.73 2.01 -14.32
N LEU A 14 22.02 2.35 -15.39
CA LEU A 14 21.54 1.39 -16.36
C LEU A 14 22.79 0.67 -16.89
N THR A 15 23.10 -0.50 -16.32
CA THR A 15 24.07 -1.43 -16.90
C THR A 15 23.47 -1.94 -18.20
N VAL A 16 23.61 -1.14 -19.26
CA VAL A 16 23.60 -1.65 -20.62
C VAL A 16 24.89 -2.43 -20.74
N LEU A 17 24.79 -3.76 -20.66
CA LEU A 17 25.83 -4.62 -21.18
C LEU A 17 26.08 -4.19 -22.63
N MET A 18 27.30 -3.72 -22.90
CA MET A 18 27.82 -3.71 -24.26
C MET A 18 28.09 -5.16 -24.67
N THR A 19 27.04 -5.84 -25.13
CA THR A 19 27.18 -6.92 -26.09
C THR A 19 27.03 -6.29 -27.46
N CYS A 20 28.16 -6.18 -28.16
CA CYS A 20 28.18 -5.76 -29.55
C CYS A 20 27.67 -6.92 -30.41
N ASP A 21 26.35 -7.15 -30.37
CA ASP A 21 25.64 -7.93 -31.37
C ASP A 21 24.80 -6.97 -32.18
N ALA A 22 24.98 -6.99 -33.50
CA ALA A 22 24.26 -6.16 -34.47
C ALA A 22 22.79 -6.58 -34.65
N ASN A 23 22.12 -7.01 -33.56
CA ASN A 23 20.73 -7.43 -33.56
C ASN A 23 19.85 -6.26 -33.13
N VAL A 24 18.86 -5.93 -33.95
CA VAL A 24 17.85 -4.93 -33.63
C VAL A 24 16.98 -5.46 -32.49
N THR A 25 16.81 -4.70 -31.40
CA THR A 25 15.92 -5.09 -30.30
C THR A 25 14.62 -4.31 -30.40
N LEU A 26 13.47 -4.97 -30.19
CA LEU A 26 12.17 -4.32 -30.11
C LEU A 26 11.79 -4.07 -28.65
N SER A 27 11.09 -2.96 -28.40
CA SER A 27 10.61 -2.50 -27.10
C SER A 27 9.11 -2.29 -27.20
N ALA A 28 8.35 -2.87 -26.27
CA ALA A 28 6.92 -2.72 -26.17
C ALA A 28 6.52 -2.44 -24.71
N PRO A 29 5.34 -1.85 -24.46
CA PRO A 29 4.86 -1.61 -23.11
C PRO A 29 4.76 -2.91 -22.30
N ALA A 30 5.34 -2.95 -21.11
CA ALA A 30 5.28 -4.12 -20.24
C ALA A 30 3.84 -4.44 -19.76
N ALA A 31 3.00 -3.41 -19.64
CA ALA A 31 1.59 -3.53 -19.32
C ALA A 31 0.76 -2.42 -19.99
N VAL A 32 -0.47 -2.77 -20.37
CA VAL A 32 -1.45 -1.89 -21.03
C VAL A 32 -2.78 -2.03 -20.27
N SER A 33 -3.38 -0.91 -19.88
CA SER A 33 -4.70 -0.88 -19.24
C SER A 33 -5.77 -0.39 -20.20
N LEU A 34 -6.82 -1.17 -20.40
CA LEU A 34 -7.91 -0.94 -21.34
C LEU A 34 -9.24 -0.85 -20.58
N VAL A 35 -10.22 -0.15 -21.15
CA VAL A 35 -11.60 -0.15 -20.64
C VAL A 35 -12.43 -1.13 -21.45
N GLU A 36 -13.33 -1.87 -20.78
CA GLU A 36 -14.26 -2.79 -21.43
C GLU A 36 -15.03 -2.10 -22.59
N ASN A 37 -15.15 -2.80 -23.73
CA ASN A 37 -15.77 -2.34 -24.98
C ASN A 37 -15.09 -1.13 -25.64
N THR A 38 -13.78 -0.96 -25.44
CA THR A 38 -13.00 0.11 -26.10
C THR A 38 -11.81 -0.46 -26.86
N SER A 39 -11.38 0.26 -27.90
CA SER A 39 -10.14 -0.04 -28.62
C SER A 39 -9.06 0.99 -28.30
N GLN A 40 -7.81 0.54 -28.29
CA GLN A 40 -6.65 1.42 -28.11
C GLN A 40 -5.51 1.00 -29.03
N ASN A 41 -4.84 1.99 -29.64
CA ASN A 41 -3.61 1.77 -30.39
C ASN A 41 -2.41 1.71 -29.45
N ILE A 42 -1.64 0.64 -29.55
CA ILE A 42 -0.44 0.38 -28.78
C ILE A 42 0.75 0.45 -29.70
N SER A 43 1.72 1.31 -29.38
CA SER A 43 2.96 1.45 -30.12
C SER A 43 4.05 0.54 -29.57
N PHE A 44 4.93 0.13 -30.46
CA PHE A 44 6.18 -0.57 -30.13
C PHE A 44 7.30 0.01 -31.01
N GLU A 45 8.53 -0.09 -30.53
CA GLU A 45 9.68 0.60 -31.11
C GLU A 45 10.87 -0.34 -31.25
N ALA A 46 11.61 -0.22 -32.35
CA ALA A 46 12.87 -0.88 -32.58
C ALA A 46 14.03 0.03 -32.16
N SER A 47 15.14 -0.58 -31.72
CA SER A 47 16.37 0.16 -31.37
C SER A 47 16.98 0.91 -32.56
N SER A 48 16.70 0.45 -33.78
CA SER A 48 17.14 1.06 -35.03
C SER A 48 16.15 0.76 -36.15
N ALA A 49 16.18 1.53 -37.24
CA ALA A 49 15.31 1.30 -38.39
C ALA A 49 15.60 -0.07 -38.99
N VAL A 50 14.54 -0.82 -39.31
CA VAL A 50 14.70 -2.17 -39.85
C VAL A 50 14.86 -2.12 -41.36
N ASN A 51 15.76 -2.93 -41.91
CA ASN A 51 16.05 -2.91 -43.35
C ASN A 51 15.00 -3.64 -44.22
N TYR A 52 14.10 -4.39 -43.58
CA TYR A 52 13.03 -5.16 -44.21
C TYR A 52 11.77 -5.09 -43.35
N THR A 53 10.62 -5.41 -43.95
CA THR A 53 9.36 -5.46 -43.21
C THR A 53 9.34 -6.68 -42.29
N VAL A 54 9.21 -6.44 -40.99
CA VAL A 54 9.11 -7.49 -39.97
C VAL A 54 7.65 -7.80 -39.71
N VAL A 55 7.29 -9.08 -39.78
CA VAL A 55 5.99 -9.59 -39.35
C VAL A 55 6.11 -10.08 -37.91
N LEU A 56 5.17 -9.64 -37.07
CA LEU A 56 5.10 -10.00 -35.66
C LEU A 56 3.76 -10.67 -35.37
N HIS A 57 3.80 -11.73 -34.57
CA HIS A 57 2.62 -12.47 -34.16
C HIS A 57 2.45 -12.42 -32.65
N PHE A 58 1.21 -12.53 -32.19
CA PHE A 58 0.91 -12.66 -30.78
C PHE A 58 0.77 -14.12 -30.35
N ASN A 59 1.46 -14.47 -29.28
CA ASN A 59 1.27 -15.74 -28.58
C ASN A 59 0.67 -15.47 -27.19
N VAL A 60 -0.61 -15.79 -27.02
CA VAL A 60 -1.31 -15.64 -25.73
C VAL A 60 -0.95 -16.81 -24.83
N THR A 61 -0.31 -16.53 -23.70
CA THR A 61 0.19 -17.55 -22.76
C THR A 61 -0.63 -17.66 -21.49
N TYR A 62 -1.37 -16.60 -21.14
CA TYR A 62 -2.20 -16.58 -19.95
C TYR A 62 -3.46 -15.75 -20.19
N SER A 63 -4.58 -16.28 -19.73
CA SER A 63 -5.85 -15.58 -19.61
C SER A 63 -6.40 -15.81 -18.21
N SER A 64 -6.82 -14.73 -17.55
CA SER A 64 -7.44 -14.78 -16.21
C SER A 64 -8.76 -15.56 -16.18
N ARG A 65 -9.43 -15.72 -17.33
CA ARG A 65 -10.70 -16.42 -17.46
C ARG A 65 -10.72 -17.34 -18.67
N ASN A 66 -11.45 -18.43 -18.52
CA ASN A 66 -11.71 -19.36 -19.62
C ASN A 66 -12.92 -18.90 -20.43
N VAL A 67 -12.81 -17.73 -21.07
CA VAL A 67 -13.83 -17.13 -21.94
C VAL A 67 -13.24 -17.03 -23.36
N THR A 68 -14.10 -17.03 -24.38
CA THR A 68 -13.72 -17.01 -25.80
C THR A 68 -12.69 -15.93 -26.14
N SER A 69 -12.82 -14.74 -25.58
CA SER A 69 -11.93 -13.60 -25.80
C SER A 69 -12.13 -12.57 -24.69
N ILE A 70 -11.02 -12.06 -24.12
CA ILE A 70 -10.99 -10.91 -23.20
C ILE A 70 -10.56 -9.66 -23.98
N ILE A 71 -9.61 -9.85 -24.89
CA ILE A 71 -9.14 -8.86 -25.86
C ILE A 71 -9.12 -9.50 -27.25
N LEU A 72 -9.29 -8.69 -28.29
CA LEU A 72 -8.99 -9.02 -29.67
C LEU A 72 -7.66 -8.36 -30.05
N LEU A 73 -6.73 -9.19 -30.48
CA LEU A 73 -5.46 -8.79 -31.05
C LEU A 73 -5.51 -9.05 -32.56
N PRO A 74 -4.82 -8.27 -33.39
CA PRO A 74 -4.69 -8.59 -34.80
C PRO A 74 -3.88 -9.88 -34.97
N GLU A 75 -4.14 -10.62 -36.04
CA GLU A 75 -3.39 -11.86 -36.36
C GLU A 75 -1.90 -11.59 -36.54
N GLU A 76 -1.58 -10.46 -37.18
CA GLU A 76 -0.22 -10.05 -37.49
C GLU A 76 -0.06 -8.52 -37.32
N VAL A 77 1.15 -8.11 -36.92
CA VAL A 77 1.54 -6.70 -36.82
C VAL A 77 2.79 -6.48 -37.66
N LEU A 78 2.77 -5.42 -38.46
CA LEU A 78 3.85 -5.11 -39.40
C LEU A 78 4.70 -3.95 -38.88
N LEU A 79 6.02 -4.13 -38.92
CA LEU A 79 6.98 -3.04 -38.81
C LEU A 79 7.64 -2.84 -40.19
N PRO A 80 7.25 -1.80 -40.94
CA PRO A 80 7.71 -1.62 -42.32
C PRO A 80 9.21 -1.29 -42.41
N ALA A 81 9.82 -1.64 -43.53
CA ALA A 81 11.22 -1.31 -43.82
C ALA A 81 11.46 0.21 -43.74
N GLY A 82 12.54 0.61 -43.07
CA GLY A 82 12.91 2.01 -42.82
C GLY A 82 12.20 2.65 -41.63
N ALA A 83 11.19 2.01 -41.04
CA ALA A 83 10.51 2.52 -39.84
C ALA A 83 11.21 2.04 -38.56
N GLN A 84 11.17 2.90 -37.53
CA GLN A 84 11.63 2.57 -36.18
C GLN A 84 10.48 2.20 -35.24
N SER A 85 9.24 2.56 -35.57
CA SER A 85 8.08 2.27 -34.72
C SER A 85 6.88 1.91 -35.55
N SER A 86 5.97 1.14 -34.95
CA SER A 86 4.67 0.82 -35.51
C SER A 86 3.67 0.65 -34.37
N SER A 87 2.39 0.58 -34.72
CA SER A 87 1.31 0.45 -33.75
C SER A 87 0.28 -0.56 -34.21
N PHE A 88 -0.37 -1.19 -33.25
CA PHE A 88 -1.47 -2.11 -33.48
C PHE A 88 -2.66 -1.74 -32.61
N GLU A 89 -3.87 -1.97 -33.11
CA GLU A 89 -5.09 -1.76 -32.36
C GLU A 89 -5.41 -2.99 -31.49
N VAL A 90 -5.80 -2.76 -30.25
CA VAL A 90 -6.28 -3.80 -29.34
C VAL A 90 -7.70 -3.45 -28.93
N HIS A 91 -8.64 -4.36 -29.19
CA HIS A 91 -10.03 -4.21 -28.75
C HIS A 91 -10.25 -4.97 -27.43
N ALA A 92 -10.76 -4.30 -26.41
CA ALA A 92 -11.12 -4.93 -25.15
C ALA A 92 -12.59 -5.34 -25.13
N GLU A 93 -12.87 -6.64 -25.02
CA GLU A 93 -14.26 -7.15 -25.02
C GLU A 93 -14.80 -7.35 -23.61
N LYS A 94 -13.99 -7.91 -22.71
CA LYS A 94 -14.43 -8.31 -21.36
C LYS A 94 -13.38 -7.97 -20.33
N VAL A 95 -13.81 -7.74 -19.10
CA VAL A 95 -12.91 -7.46 -17.97
C VAL A 95 -12.06 -8.68 -17.62
N GLY A 96 -10.77 -8.43 -17.36
CA GLY A 96 -9.81 -9.46 -16.98
C GLY A 96 -8.39 -9.13 -17.40
N GLN A 97 -7.49 -10.11 -17.24
CA GLN A 97 -6.08 -9.99 -17.58
C GLN A 97 -5.68 -11.02 -18.64
N VAL A 98 -4.86 -10.58 -19.58
CA VAL A 98 -4.25 -11.42 -20.62
C VAL A 98 -2.77 -11.12 -20.69
N THR A 99 -1.92 -12.16 -20.73
CA THR A 99 -0.50 -12.00 -21.08
C THR A 99 -0.27 -12.57 -22.46
N ALA A 100 0.19 -11.72 -23.38
CA ALA A 100 0.63 -12.12 -24.70
C ALA A 100 2.12 -11.83 -24.88
N TYR A 101 2.77 -12.64 -25.71
CA TYR A 101 4.12 -12.41 -26.17
C TYR A 101 4.06 -11.96 -27.63
N LEU A 102 4.72 -10.85 -27.93
CA LEU A 102 4.96 -10.40 -29.29
C LEU A 102 6.24 -11.08 -29.79
N CYS A 103 6.09 -11.93 -30.79
CA CYS A 103 7.15 -12.78 -31.34
C CYS A 103 7.44 -12.41 -32.79
N SER A 104 8.68 -12.63 -33.23
CA SER A 104 9.06 -12.55 -34.65
C SER A 104 9.70 -13.85 -35.11
N ASP A 105 9.36 -14.27 -36.33
CA ASP A 105 9.96 -15.44 -36.97
C ASP A 105 11.12 -15.07 -37.92
N SER A 106 11.45 -13.78 -38.06
CA SER A 106 12.53 -13.35 -38.96
C SER A 106 13.91 -13.73 -38.42
N SER A 107 14.81 -14.12 -39.32
CA SER A 107 16.15 -14.64 -38.99
C SER A 107 17.01 -13.69 -38.16
N ASP A 108 16.87 -12.38 -38.37
CA ASP A 108 17.69 -11.36 -37.68
C ASP A 108 17.09 -10.91 -36.33
N LEU A 109 15.86 -11.33 -36.02
CA LEU A 109 15.17 -11.09 -34.75
C LEU A 109 14.92 -12.39 -33.96
N ARG A 110 15.65 -13.47 -34.30
CA ARG A 110 15.52 -14.77 -33.63
C ARG A 110 15.69 -14.60 -32.11
N GLY A 111 14.61 -14.86 -31.38
CA GLY A 111 14.56 -14.77 -29.92
C GLY A 111 13.92 -13.49 -29.36
N PHE A 112 13.39 -12.60 -30.20
CA PHE A 112 12.58 -11.49 -29.71
C PHE A 112 11.24 -12.01 -29.17
N THR A 113 11.06 -11.85 -27.86
CA THR A 113 9.80 -12.09 -27.17
C THR A 113 9.52 -10.93 -26.22
N ALA A 114 8.69 -9.96 -26.64
CA ALA A 114 8.21 -8.93 -25.72
C ALA A 114 6.95 -9.40 -25.02
N ARG A 115 7.01 -9.48 -23.69
CA ARG A 115 5.85 -9.80 -22.86
C ARG A 115 5.02 -8.54 -22.64
N ILE A 116 3.75 -8.58 -23.07
CA ILE A 116 2.77 -7.52 -22.83
C ILE A 116 1.65 -8.07 -21.94
N ARG A 117 1.39 -7.38 -20.82
CA ARG A 117 0.24 -7.67 -19.95
C ARG A 117 -0.90 -6.71 -20.23
N PHE A 118 -2.02 -7.22 -20.74
CA PHE A 118 -3.24 -6.45 -20.92
C PHE A 118 -4.12 -6.59 -19.69
N LEU A 119 -4.54 -5.48 -19.11
CA LEU A 119 -5.48 -5.39 -18.00
C LEU A 119 -6.72 -4.64 -18.48
N VAL A 120 -7.82 -5.36 -18.66
CA VAL A 120 -9.11 -4.75 -19.00
C VAL A 120 -9.87 -4.50 -17.72
N ILE A 121 -10.26 -3.23 -17.49
CA ILE A 121 -11.06 -2.79 -16.34
C ILE A 121 -12.48 -2.41 -16.77
N ARG A 122 -13.45 -2.47 -15.86
CA ARG A 122 -14.86 -2.11 -16.16
C ARG A 122 -15.01 -0.63 -16.47
N SER A 123 -14.39 0.23 -15.66
CA SER A 123 -14.61 1.68 -15.76
C SER A 123 -13.42 2.49 -15.26
N ARG A 124 -13.04 3.49 -16.04
CA ARG A 124 -12.09 4.53 -15.65
C ARG A 124 -12.61 5.40 -14.50
N ILE A 125 -13.94 5.60 -14.42
CA ILE A 125 -14.57 6.36 -13.35
C ILE A 125 -14.41 5.63 -12.02
N LEU A 126 -14.64 4.30 -12.00
CA LEU A 126 -14.42 3.48 -10.80
C LEU A 126 -12.96 3.51 -10.35
N GLU A 127 -12.01 3.50 -11.29
CA GLU A 127 -10.58 3.63 -10.97
C GLU A 127 -10.26 4.98 -10.30
N ILE A 128 -10.81 6.08 -10.81
CA ILE A 128 -10.63 7.42 -10.21
C ILE A 128 -11.27 7.47 -8.81
N ILE A 129 -12.50 6.98 -8.66
CA ILE A 129 -13.18 6.88 -7.35
C ILE A 129 -12.31 6.07 -6.37
N ASN A 130 -11.74 4.95 -6.84
CA ASN A 130 -10.86 4.11 -6.05
C ASN A 130 -9.60 4.86 -5.56
N GLN A 131 -9.00 5.68 -6.42
CA GLN A 131 -7.85 6.53 -6.05
C GLN A 131 -8.25 7.61 -5.03
N VAL A 132 -9.41 8.25 -5.21
CA VAL A 132 -9.93 9.27 -4.27
C VAL A 132 -10.18 8.66 -2.89
N ILE A 133 -10.84 7.51 -2.84
CA ILE A 133 -11.03 6.72 -1.61
C ILE A 133 -9.67 6.39 -0.95
N GLY A 134 -8.67 6.06 -1.78
CA GLY A 134 -7.28 5.90 -1.39
C GLY A 134 -6.73 7.07 -0.58
N TRP A 135 -6.90 8.27 -1.10
CA TRP A 135 -6.48 9.51 -0.43
C TRP A 135 -7.29 9.81 0.83
N ILE A 136 -8.60 9.53 0.82
CA ILE A 136 -9.47 9.77 1.99
C ILE A 136 -9.00 8.94 3.19
N TYR A 137 -8.82 7.63 3.04
CA TYR A 137 -8.36 6.83 4.19
C TYR A 137 -6.93 7.16 4.59
N PHE A 138 -6.07 7.49 3.62
CA PHE A 138 -4.68 7.88 3.90
C PHE A 138 -4.65 9.12 4.80
N LEU A 139 -5.47 10.13 4.48
CA LEU A 139 -5.62 11.33 5.30
C LEU A 139 -6.26 11.04 6.65
N ALA A 140 -7.33 10.22 6.69
CA ALA A 140 -8.00 9.84 7.93
C ALA A 140 -7.03 9.18 8.93
N TRP A 141 -6.24 8.20 8.49
CA TRP A 141 -5.21 7.56 9.31
C TRP A 141 -4.03 8.47 9.64
N SER A 142 -3.67 9.41 8.77
CA SER A 142 -2.58 10.36 9.06
C SER A 142 -2.97 11.34 10.17
N ILE A 143 -4.24 11.76 10.20
CA ILE A 143 -4.75 12.78 11.13
C ILE A 143 -5.28 12.16 12.44
N SER A 144 -5.57 10.86 12.48
CA SER A 144 -6.19 10.18 13.64
C SER A 144 -5.43 10.38 14.96
N PHE A 145 -4.11 10.53 14.92
CA PHE A 145 -3.29 10.75 16.12
C PHE A 145 -3.44 12.15 16.76
N TYR A 146 -3.85 13.16 15.99
CA TYR A 146 -3.86 14.56 16.44
C TYR A 146 -4.95 14.88 17.48
N PRO A 147 -6.20 14.37 17.38
CA PRO A 147 -7.23 14.53 18.41
C PRO A 147 -6.75 14.16 19.82
N GLN A 148 -6.06 13.03 19.95
CA GLN A 148 -5.54 12.57 21.24
C GLN A 148 -4.49 13.54 21.81
N VAL A 149 -3.58 14.03 20.94
CA VAL A 149 -2.55 15.01 21.34
C VAL A 149 -3.20 16.31 21.81
N TYR A 150 -4.17 16.82 21.05
CA TYR A 150 -4.88 18.06 21.37
C TYR A 150 -5.66 17.95 22.69
N GLU A 151 -6.42 16.87 22.90
CA GLU A 151 -7.18 16.68 24.13
C GLU A 151 -6.28 16.55 25.36
N ASN A 152 -5.17 15.80 25.25
CA ASN A 152 -4.19 15.68 26.33
C ASN A 152 -3.58 17.04 26.66
N TRP A 153 -3.24 17.84 25.64
CA TRP A 153 -2.72 19.20 25.82
C TRP A 153 -3.74 20.13 26.49
N LYS A 154 -5.03 20.02 26.13
CA LYS A 154 -6.13 20.79 26.74
C LYS A 154 -6.36 20.39 28.20
N ARG A 155 -6.38 19.08 28.50
CA ARG A 155 -6.60 18.52 29.85
C ARG A 155 -5.38 18.64 30.77
N LYS A 156 -4.19 18.96 30.23
CA LYS A 156 -2.90 18.92 30.92
C LYS A 156 -2.64 17.58 31.64
N SER A 157 -3.27 16.52 31.14
CA SER A 157 -3.31 15.21 31.77
C SER A 157 -3.49 14.14 30.70
N VAL A 158 -2.78 13.02 30.86
CA VAL A 158 -2.93 11.81 30.07
C VAL A 158 -3.57 10.67 30.87
N VAL A 159 -4.09 10.97 32.07
CA VAL A 159 -4.78 9.99 32.90
C VAL A 159 -5.91 9.39 32.08
N GLY A 160 -5.92 8.06 31.99
CA GLY A 160 -6.88 7.28 31.22
C GLY A 160 -6.33 6.71 29.90
N LEU A 161 -5.23 7.26 29.36
CA LEU A 161 -4.55 6.74 28.17
C LEU A 161 -3.66 5.52 28.51
N ASN A 162 -3.70 4.46 27.70
CA ASN A 162 -2.74 3.36 27.80
C ASN A 162 -1.42 3.73 27.12
N PHE A 163 -0.30 3.70 27.85
CA PHE A 163 1.01 4.05 27.30
C PHE A 163 1.60 2.97 26.40
N ASP A 164 1.23 1.70 26.60
CA ASP A 164 1.60 0.62 25.68
C ASP A 164 0.91 0.86 24.34
N PHE A 165 -0.37 1.25 24.36
CA PHE A 165 -1.10 1.62 23.14
C PHE A 165 -0.43 2.77 22.40
N LEU A 166 0.01 3.81 23.12
CA LEU A 166 0.67 4.95 22.52
C LEU A 166 2.07 4.59 22.00
N ALA A 167 2.90 3.93 22.81
CA ALA A 167 4.26 3.55 22.43
C ALA A 167 4.30 2.58 21.24
N LEU A 168 3.33 1.67 21.16
CA LEU A 168 3.20 0.71 20.07
C LEU A 168 2.66 1.36 18.79
N ASN A 169 1.74 2.32 18.86
CA ASN A 169 1.33 3.10 17.68
C ASN A 169 2.45 3.93 17.04
N LEU A 170 3.43 4.25 17.85
CA LEU A 170 4.43 5.25 17.57
C LEU A 170 5.76 4.59 17.16
N THR A 171 5.69 3.57 16.31
CA THR A 171 6.85 2.81 15.80
C THR A 171 7.77 3.72 14.97
N GLY A 172 8.97 4.16 15.37
CA GLY A 172 9.72 3.86 16.60
C GLY A 172 11.16 4.40 16.62
N PHE A 173 11.45 5.58 16.05
CA PHE A 173 12.71 6.28 16.35
C PHE A 173 12.52 7.79 16.58
N ILE A 174 11.90 8.48 15.62
CA ILE A 174 11.48 9.89 15.76
C ILE A 174 10.57 10.04 16.98
N ALA A 175 9.75 9.04 17.16
CA ALA A 175 8.60 9.17 18.01
C ALA A 175 8.90 8.65 19.42
N TYR A 176 9.75 7.63 19.58
CA TYR A 176 10.41 7.34 20.86
C TYR A 176 11.23 8.54 21.35
N SER A 177 11.93 9.25 20.45
CA SER A 177 12.71 10.45 20.80
C SER A 177 11.81 11.64 21.16
N VAL A 178 10.80 11.97 20.36
CA VAL A 178 9.82 13.05 20.62
C VAL A 178 8.95 12.74 21.83
N PHE A 179 8.57 11.49 22.05
CA PHE A 179 7.81 11.06 23.22
C PHE A 179 8.65 11.18 24.49
N ASN A 180 9.87 10.64 24.52
CA ASN A 180 10.74 10.79 25.69
C ASN A 180 11.07 12.26 25.97
N VAL A 181 11.40 13.07 24.95
CA VAL A 181 11.60 14.52 25.12
C VAL A 181 10.31 15.20 25.62
N GLY A 182 9.15 14.92 25.04
CA GLY A 182 7.85 15.46 25.47
C GLY A 182 7.47 15.07 26.91
N LEU A 183 7.81 13.85 27.34
CA LEU A 183 7.61 13.39 28.71
C LEU A 183 8.50 14.12 29.72
N PHE A 184 9.73 14.49 29.34
CA PHE A 184 10.64 15.25 30.20
C PHE A 184 10.11 16.66 30.50
N TRP A 185 9.38 17.29 29.58
CA TRP A 185 8.82 18.64 29.72
C TRP A 185 7.42 18.69 30.36
N VAL A 186 6.84 17.55 30.76
CA VAL A 186 5.54 17.50 31.45
C VAL A 186 5.73 17.05 32.91
N PRO A 187 5.87 17.98 33.87
CA PRO A 187 6.08 17.66 35.29
C PRO A 187 4.96 16.80 35.89
N TYR A 188 3.74 16.92 35.36
CA TYR A 188 2.56 16.22 35.85
C TYR A 188 2.62 14.69 35.62
N MET A 189 3.39 14.24 34.62
CA MET A 189 3.53 12.82 34.30
C MET A 189 4.25 12.01 35.37
N LYS A 190 5.23 12.62 36.05
CA LYS A 190 5.97 11.98 37.14
C LYS A 190 5.10 11.72 38.38
N ARG A 191 3.99 12.45 38.56
CA ARG A 191 3.07 12.27 39.72
C ARG A 191 2.14 11.07 39.59
N GLY A 192 1.87 10.56 38.38
CA GLY A 192 0.87 9.52 38.15
C GLY A 192 1.39 8.07 38.16
N GLY A 193 2.70 7.83 38.27
CA GLY A 193 3.29 6.48 38.35
C GLY A 193 3.13 5.57 37.12
N GLN A 194 2.54 6.04 36.03
CA GLN A 194 2.27 5.24 34.83
C GLN A 194 3.56 5.00 34.03
N LYS A 195 3.86 3.73 33.74
CA LYS A 195 5.03 3.27 32.98
C LYS A 195 4.58 2.33 31.87
N VAL A 196 5.34 2.29 30.78
CA VAL A 196 5.18 1.30 29.70
C VAL A 196 5.50 -0.10 30.25
N SER A 197 4.72 -1.11 29.89
CA SER A 197 4.94 -2.47 30.34
C SER A 197 6.24 -3.06 29.78
N LYS A 198 6.89 -3.93 30.57
CA LYS A 198 8.08 -4.66 30.12
C LYS A 198 7.77 -5.52 28.88
N VAL A 199 6.55 -6.04 28.78
CA VAL A 199 6.10 -6.85 27.64
C VAL A 199 6.09 -6.01 26.37
N ALA A 200 5.50 -4.82 26.40
CA ALA A 200 5.49 -3.91 25.25
C ALA A 200 6.91 -3.50 24.83
N ILE A 201 7.80 -3.23 25.81
CA ILE A 201 9.22 -2.94 25.53
C ILE A 201 9.91 -4.12 24.85
N VAL A 202 9.73 -5.35 25.35
CA VAL A 202 10.33 -6.55 24.75
C VAL A 202 9.82 -6.75 23.33
N LEU A 203 8.51 -6.63 23.09
CA LEU A 203 7.93 -6.77 21.74
C LEU A 203 8.45 -5.69 20.78
N LEU A 204 8.61 -4.45 21.25
CA LEU A 204 9.23 -3.38 20.47
C LEU A 204 10.69 -3.68 20.12
N VAL A 205 11.48 -4.12 21.10
CA VAL A 205 12.89 -4.49 20.86
C VAL A 205 12.97 -5.60 19.84
N ILE A 206 12.15 -6.66 19.96
CA ILE A 206 12.08 -7.75 18.98
C ILE A 206 11.74 -7.22 17.58
N GLY A 207 10.71 -6.38 17.46
CA GLY A 207 10.31 -5.80 16.17
C GLY A 207 11.40 -4.95 15.54
N TRP A 208 12.12 -4.14 16.33
CA TRP A 208 13.23 -3.32 15.85
C TRP A 208 14.48 -4.12 15.50
N SER A 209 14.81 -5.13 16.30
CA SER A 209 15.91 -6.06 15.97
C SER A 209 15.62 -6.79 14.67
N PHE A 210 14.39 -7.28 14.48
CA PHE A 210 13.97 -7.91 13.23
C PHE A 210 14.04 -6.94 12.03
N ALA A 211 13.54 -5.71 12.18
CA ALA A 211 13.67 -4.69 11.14
C ALA A 211 15.13 -4.38 10.80
N LEU A 212 16.01 -4.28 11.80
CA LEU A 212 17.44 -4.04 11.58
C LEU A 212 18.14 -5.21 10.87
N VAL A 213 17.86 -6.44 11.28
CA VAL A 213 18.40 -7.65 10.63
C VAL A 213 17.96 -7.73 9.18
N THR A 214 16.66 -7.55 8.92
CA THR A 214 16.11 -7.58 7.55
C THR A 214 16.62 -6.43 6.68
N LEU A 215 16.93 -5.26 7.26
CA LEU A 215 17.61 -4.19 6.53
C LEU A 215 18.99 -4.64 6.01
N PHE A 216 19.79 -5.30 6.84
CA PHE A 216 21.09 -5.82 6.40
C PHE A 216 20.96 -6.91 5.33
N LEU A 217 19.93 -7.76 5.42
CA LEU A 217 19.62 -8.75 4.37
C LEU A 217 19.20 -8.08 3.05
N ALA A 218 18.45 -6.97 3.11
CA ALA A 218 18.08 -6.20 1.93
C ALA A 218 19.30 -5.51 1.30
N LEU A 219 20.18 -4.92 2.13
CA LEU A 219 21.44 -4.33 1.68
C LEU A 219 22.39 -5.36 1.06
N ALA A 220 22.39 -6.60 1.58
CA ALA A 220 23.14 -7.72 1.02
C ALA A 220 22.51 -8.32 -0.24
N GLY A 221 21.37 -7.80 -0.71
CA GLY A 221 20.66 -8.29 -1.90
C GLY A 221 20.00 -9.67 -1.71
N THR A 222 19.90 -10.16 -0.47
CA THR A 222 19.26 -11.46 -0.18
C THR A 222 17.72 -11.36 -0.24
N ILE A 223 17.19 -10.20 0.14
CA ILE A 223 15.77 -9.87 -0.01
C ILE A 223 15.61 -8.57 -0.79
N THR A 224 14.46 -8.38 -1.41
CA THR A 224 14.14 -7.13 -2.11
C THR A 224 13.76 -6.02 -1.14
N TRP A 225 13.93 -4.76 -1.58
CA TRP A 225 13.43 -3.60 -0.84
C TRP A 225 11.92 -3.64 -0.63
N LEU A 226 11.17 -4.22 -1.57
CA LEU A 226 9.73 -4.36 -1.45
C LEU A 226 9.34 -5.35 -0.34
N GLU A 227 10.01 -6.50 -0.26
CA GLU A 227 9.82 -7.47 0.83
C GLU A 227 10.16 -6.87 2.19
N TYR A 228 11.26 -6.12 2.26
CA TYR A 228 11.63 -5.38 3.47
C TYR A 228 10.54 -4.38 3.89
N LEU A 229 9.97 -3.62 2.94
CA LEU A 229 8.86 -2.71 3.23
C LEU A 229 7.59 -3.47 3.67
N TYR A 230 7.29 -4.62 3.08
CA TYR A 230 6.16 -5.45 3.50
C TYR A 230 6.29 -5.92 4.95
N TYR A 231 7.50 -6.22 5.42
CA TYR A 231 7.72 -6.58 6.82
C TYR A 231 7.28 -5.49 7.80
N PHE A 232 7.43 -4.19 7.47
CA PHE A 232 6.87 -3.12 8.30
C PHE A 232 5.35 -3.16 8.39
N SER A 233 4.66 -3.51 7.30
CA SER A 233 3.21 -3.66 7.30
C SER A 233 2.75 -4.80 8.21
N TYR A 234 3.48 -5.92 8.25
CA TYR A 234 3.23 -7.02 9.19
C TYR A 234 3.50 -6.63 10.65
N ILE A 235 4.61 -5.93 10.92
CA ILE A 235 4.90 -5.42 12.26
C ILE A 235 3.78 -4.48 12.72
N LYS A 236 3.32 -3.57 11.85
CA LYS A 236 2.21 -2.64 12.13
C LYS A 236 0.91 -3.38 12.44
N LEU A 237 0.60 -4.45 11.71
CA LEU A 237 -0.55 -5.31 11.97
C LEU A 237 -0.46 -5.96 13.36
N GLY A 238 0.68 -6.56 13.71
CA GLY A 238 0.90 -7.18 15.02
C GLY A 238 0.82 -6.17 16.16
N VAL A 239 1.46 -5.02 16.00
CA VAL A 239 1.37 -3.86 16.90
C VAL A 239 -0.09 -3.49 17.17
N THR A 240 -0.93 -3.47 16.12
CA THR A 240 -2.34 -3.09 16.21
C THR A 240 -3.14 -4.00 17.14
N LEU A 241 -2.94 -5.32 17.04
CA LEU A 241 -3.58 -6.29 17.92
C LEU A 241 -3.11 -6.13 19.37
N VAL A 242 -1.80 -5.96 19.58
CA VAL A 242 -1.19 -5.85 20.92
C VAL A 242 -1.64 -4.58 21.64
N LYS A 243 -1.88 -3.46 20.93
CA LYS A 243 -2.38 -2.23 21.56
C LYS A 243 -3.88 -2.25 21.87
N TYR A 244 -4.69 -2.84 20.99
CA TYR A 244 -6.15 -2.70 21.08
C TYR A 244 -6.77 -3.60 22.15
N ILE A 245 -6.25 -4.83 22.32
CA ILE A 245 -6.76 -5.75 23.33
C ILE A 245 -6.63 -5.18 24.75
N PRO A 246 -5.45 -4.70 25.20
CA PRO A 246 -5.32 -4.12 26.55
C PRO A 246 -6.15 -2.86 26.73
N GLN A 247 -6.26 -2.01 25.70
CA GLN A 247 -7.09 -0.80 25.79
C GLN A 247 -8.57 -1.15 25.98
N ALA A 248 -9.09 -2.11 25.21
CA ALA A 248 -10.48 -2.57 25.34
C ALA A 248 -10.75 -3.17 26.71
N TYR A 249 -9.79 -3.94 27.23
CA TYR A 249 -9.87 -4.51 28.57
C TYR A 249 -9.80 -3.44 29.67
N MET A 250 -8.93 -2.45 29.55
CA MET A 250 -8.83 -1.35 30.52
C MET A 250 -10.12 -0.52 30.58
N ASN A 251 -10.72 -0.23 29.44
CA ASN A 251 -12.04 0.41 29.38
C ASN A 251 -13.10 -0.44 30.10
N TYR A 252 -13.06 -1.76 29.90
CA TYR A 252 -13.95 -2.70 30.57
C TYR A 252 -13.75 -2.76 32.10
N GLN A 253 -12.50 -2.75 32.57
CA GLN A 253 -12.19 -2.75 34.00
C GLN A 253 -12.60 -1.45 34.67
N ARG A 254 -12.33 -0.30 34.03
CA ARG A 254 -12.64 1.03 34.57
C ARG A 254 -14.11 1.40 34.46
N LYS A 255 -14.88 0.70 33.62
CA LYS A 255 -16.25 1.07 33.23
C LYS A 255 -16.34 2.51 32.74
N SER A 256 -15.27 2.98 32.09
CA SER A 256 -15.10 4.35 31.64
C SER A 256 -14.11 4.38 30.48
N THR A 257 -14.38 5.25 29.52
CA THR A 257 -13.48 5.58 28.41
C THR A 257 -12.83 6.95 28.60
N GLU A 258 -12.91 7.54 29.80
CA GLU A 258 -12.31 8.85 30.06
C GLU A 258 -10.79 8.82 29.94
N GLY A 259 -10.24 9.93 29.40
CA GLY A 259 -8.81 10.08 29.16
C GLY A 259 -8.37 9.79 27.73
N TRP A 260 -9.26 9.19 26.93
CA TRP A 260 -9.00 8.76 25.57
C TRP A 260 -9.92 9.44 24.55
N SER A 261 -9.37 9.86 23.42
CA SER A 261 -10.08 10.63 22.40
C SER A 261 -10.88 9.70 21.49
N ILE A 262 -12.20 9.82 21.54
CA ILE A 262 -13.10 9.11 20.61
C ILE A 262 -12.90 9.58 19.15
N GLY A 263 -12.44 10.82 18.94
CA GLY A 263 -12.17 11.35 17.60
C GLY A 263 -11.09 10.58 16.85
N ASN A 264 -10.04 10.11 17.55
CA ASN A 264 -9.04 9.22 16.98
C ASN A 264 -9.68 7.92 16.46
N VAL A 265 -10.60 7.33 17.23
CA VAL A 265 -11.32 6.09 16.89
C VAL A 265 -12.19 6.26 15.66
N LEU A 266 -12.91 7.37 15.58
CA LEU A 266 -13.79 7.64 14.44
C LEU A 266 -12.99 7.83 13.15
N LEU A 267 -11.83 8.50 13.23
CA LEU A 267 -10.92 8.64 12.09
C LEU A 267 -10.25 7.33 11.72
N ASP A 268 -9.86 6.49 12.69
CA ASP A 268 -9.30 5.17 12.43
C ASP A 268 -10.33 4.22 11.79
N PHE A 269 -11.56 4.22 12.29
CA PHE A 269 -12.70 3.49 11.73
C PHE A 269 -12.99 3.92 10.29
N THR A 270 -12.98 5.24 10.04
CA THR A 270 -13.15 5.79 8.69
C THR A 270 -12.01 5.31 7.78
N GLY A 271 -10.77 5.40 8.25
CA GLY A 271 -9.61 4.91 7.52
C GLY A 271 -9.71 3.41 7.18
N GLY A 272 -10.03 2.57 8.16
CA GLY A 272 -10.23 1.13 7.97
C GLY A 272 -11.34 0.82 6.97
N THR A 273 -12.49 1.49 7.08
CA THR A 273 -13.66 1.28 6.22
C THR A 273 -13.36 1.66 4.76
N PHE A 274 -12.82 2.85 4.53
CA PHE A 274 -12.46 3.31 3.18
C PHE A 274 -11.30 2.49 2.59
N SER A 275 -10.35 2.01 3.42
CA SER A 275 -9.29 1.10 2.99
C SER A 275 -9.85 -0.23 2.47
N LEU A 276 -10.77 -0.86 3.18
CA LEU A 276 -11.43 -2.08 2.71
C LEU A 276 -12.28 -1.81 1.47
N LEU A 277 -13.06 -0.72 1.47
CA LEU A 277 -13.87 -0.32 0.31
C LEU A 277 -13.00 -0.16 -0.95
N GLN A 278 -11.80 0.42 -0.84
CA GLN A 278 -10.84 0.49 -1.94
C GLN A 278 -10.52 -0.90 -2.50
N MET A 279 -10.23 -1.87 -1.62
CA MET A 279 -9.87 -3.22 -2.04
C MET A 279 -11.04 -3.93 -2.73
N PHE A 280 -12.28 -3.73 -2.24
CA PHE A 280 -13.50 -4.24 -2.89
C PHE A 280 -13.73 -3.60 -4.27
N LEU A 281 -13.64 -2.26 -4.38
CA LEU A 281 -13.84 -1.55 -5.65
C LEU A 281 -12.77 -1.92 -6.67
N GLN A 282 -11.51 -2.03 -6.25
CA GLN A 282 -10.42 -2.48 -7.11
C GLN A 282 -10.68 -3.91 -7.63
N SER A 283 -11.09 -4.83 -6.75
CA SER A 283 -11.38 -6.22 -7.12
C SER A 283 -12.59 -6.32 -8.06
N TYR A 284 -13.63 -5.53 -7.81
CA TYR A 284 -14.79 -5.44 -8.68
C TYR A 284 -14.44 -4.87 -10.06
N ASN A 285 -13.65 -3.80 -10.12
CA ASN A 285 -13.28 -3.14 -11.38
C ASN A 285 -12.37 -3.99 -12.27
N ASN A 286 -11.56 -4.87 -11.66
CA ASN A 286 -10.69 -5.82 -12.36
C ASN A 286 -11.32 -7.23 -12.50
N ASP A 287 -12.51 -7.44 -11.95
CA ASP A 287 -13.22 -8.72 -11.90
C ASP A 287 -12.37 -9.90 -11.34
N GLU A 288 -11.50 -9.57 -10.38
CA GLU A 288 -10.55 -10.48 -9.74
C GLU A 288 -10.66 -10.34 -8.21
N TRP A 289 -11.53 -11.15 -7.60
CA TRP A 289 -11.80 -11.13 -6.16
C TRP A 289 -10.61 -11.51 -5.27
N ARG A 290 -9.60 -12.18 -5.84
CA ARG A 290 -8.35 -12.49 -5.12
C ARG A 290 -7.56 -11.22 -4.79
N LEU A 291 -7.78 -10.10 -5.49
CA LEU A 291 -7.12 -8.82 -5.21
C LEU A 291 -7.47 -8.26 -3.82
N ILE A 292 -8.61 -8.64 -3.23
CA ILE A 292 -8.96 -8.30 -1.84
C ILE A 292 -7.91 -8.83 -0.86
N PHE A 293 -7.31 -9.99 -1.18
CA PHE A 293 -6.28 -10.60 -0.35
C PHE A 293 -4.86 -10.37 -0.91
N GLY A 294 -4.73 -9.57 -1.98
CA GLY A 294 -3.44 -9.26 -2.60
C GLY A 294 -2.51 -8.47 -1.68
N ASP A 295 -3.07 -7.68 -0.75
CA ASP A 295 -2.36 -7.12 0.39
C ASP A 295 -3.01 -7.61 1.70
N PRO A 296 -2.57 -8.77 2.23
CA PRO A 296 -3.15 -9.35 3.43
C PRO A 296 -2.95 -8.45 4.66
N THR A 297 -1.91 -7.61 4.68
CA THR A 297 -1.65 -6.70 5.80
C THR A 297 -2.61 -5.53 5.80
N LYS A 298 -2.87 -4.91 4.64
CA LYS A 298 -3.86 -3.85 4.50
C LYS A 298 -5.29 -4.35 4.78
N PHE A 299 -5.63 -5.53 4.26
CA PHE A 299 -6.91 -6.18 4.55
C PHE A 299 -7.05 -6.44 6.05
N GLY A 300 -6.05 -7.09 6.67
CA GLY A 300 -6.04 -7.37 8.11
C GLY A 300 -6.13 -6.10 8.96
N LEU A 301 -5.35 -5.07 8.62
CA LEU A 301 -5.39 -3.77 9.31
C LEU A 301 -6.79 -3.16 9.27
N GLY A 302 -7.43 -3.15 8.09
CA GLY A 302 -8.79 -2.65 7.95
C GLY A 302 -9.79 -3.43 8.81
N VAL A 303 -9.78 -4.76 8.73
CA VAL A 303 -10.71 -5.63 9.48
C VAL A 303 -10.54 -5.48 11.00
N PHE A 304 -9.31 -5.60 11.50
CA PHE A 304 -9.06 -5.52 12.94
C PHE A 304 -9.29 -4.11 13.49
N SER A 305 -8.93 -3.06 12.74
CA SER A 305 -9.24 -1.67 13.11
C SER A 305 -10.73 -1.50 13.28
N ILE A 306 -11.52 -1.78 12.24
CA ILE A 306 -12.99 -1.65 12.26
C ILE A 306 -13.58 -2.42 13.44
N PHE A 307 -13.16 -3.67 13.66
CA PHE A 307 -13.66 -4.49 14.76
C PHE A 307 -13.42 -3.83 16.13
N PHE A 308 -12.17 -3.44 16.43
CA PHE A 308 -11.85 -2.82 17.72
C PHE A 308 -12.46 -1.42 17.85
N ASP A 309 -12.51 -0.65 16.77
CA ASP A 309 -13.14 0.67 16.76
C ASP A 309 -14.63 0.57 17.07
N VAL A 310 -15.33 -0.44 16.53
CA VAL A 310 -16.72 -0.73 16.92
C VAL A 310 -16.81 -1.09 18.39
N VAL A 311 -15.94 -1.95 18.92
CA VAL A 311 -15.90 -2.26 20.36
C VAL A 311 -15.73 -0.98 21.19
N PHE A 312 -14.82 -0.11 20.78
CA PHE A 312 -14.54 1.15 21.46
C PHE A 312 -15.70 2.14 21.38
N MET A 313 -16.35 2.28 20.23
CA MET A 313 -17.55 3.10 20.04
C MET A 313 -18.70 2.58 20.91
N VAL A 314 -18.90 1.25 20.98
CA VAL A 314 -19.91 0.64 21.85
C VAL A 314 -19.58 0.90 23.32
N GLN A 315 -18.31 0.75 23.73
CA GLN A 315 -17.88 1.07 25.08
C GLN A 315 -18.15 2.54 25.44
N HIS A 316 -17.87 3.47 24.52
CA HIS A 316 -18.01 4.91 24.75
C HIS A 316 -19.47 5.40 24.72
N TYR A 317 -20.22 5.05 23.67
CA TYR A 317 -21.56 5.60 23.42
C TYR A 317 -22.70 4.78 24.01
N CYS A 318 -22.50 3.47 24.23
CA CYS A 318 -23.56 2.58 24.70
C CYS A 318 -23.35 2.15 26.16
N LEU A 319 -22.18 1.61 26.50
CA LEU A 319 -21.97 0.95 27.80
C LEU A 319 -21.56 1.92 28.91
N TYR A 320 -20.63 2.83 28.62
CA TYR A 320 -20.05 3.76 29.61
C TYR A 320 -20.43 5.21 29.31
N ARG A 321 -21.56 5.40 28.64
CA ARG A 321 -22.17 6.71 28.46
C ARG A 321 -22.47 7.28 29.84
N LYS A 322 -21.85 8.40 30.18
CA LYS A 322 -22.21 9.15 31.40
C LYS A 322 -23.71 9.43 31.35
N GLN A 323 -24.46 8.91 32.32
CA GLN A 323 -25.71 9.53 32.70
C GLN A 323 -25.32 10.85 33.40
N GLU A 324 -25.61 11.98 32.77
CA GLU A 324 -25.80 13.24 33.47
C GLU A 324 -27.00 13.06 34.42
N TYR A 325 -26.79 12.41 35.56
CA TYR A 325 -27.72 12.44 36.67
C TYR A 325 -27.40 13.70 37.49
N GLN A 326 -28.27 14.70 37.33
CA GLN A 326 -28.67 15.70 38.33
C GLN A 326 -27.53 16.50 39.01
N LEU A 327 -27.20 17.64 38.40
CA LEU A 327 -27.04 18.89 39.17
C LEU A 327 -28.35 19.69 39.03
N LEU A 328 -29.42 19.10 39.56
CA LEU A 328 -30.59 19.81 40.05
C LEU A 328 -30.74 19.33 41.49
N ASP A 329 -30.05 20.04 42.39
CA ASP A 329 -30.51 20.50 43.72
C ASP A 329 -29.37 21.22 44.44
#